data_AF-K1JTL1-F1
#
_entry.id   AF-K1JTL1-F1
#
_cell.length_a   1.000
_cell.length_b   1.000
_cell.length_c   1.000
_cell.angle_alpha   90.00
_cell.angle_beta   90.00
_cell.angle_gamma   90.00
#
_symmetry.space_group_name_H-M   'P 1'
#
loop_
_entity.id
_entity.type
_entity.pdbx_description
1 polymer ?
#
loop_
_entity_poly.entity_id
_entity_poly.type
_entity_poly.pdbx_seq_one_letter_code
_entity_poly.pdbx_strand_id
1 'polypeptide(L)'
;MVIEARMVTIDDGFDEALGVRWGVTKNDGHGNSTSGSIEGNDGSGNNNGGSTITRPGVDDRLNVNLPVTNAAGTLAFQVARLANGTLLDLELSALEKESKAEIIASPRVTTANQKPALIEQGTEIPYVESSSSGATSVTFKKAVLSLKVTPQITPDNRVILDLTVTQDTKGETVPTGTGDAVSINAQSITTQVLVNNGETLVLGGIYQQTITNDVTKVPLLGDIPGLGVLFRKTTSANKKRELLIFVTPKIVTETF
;
A
#
# COMPACT_ATOMS: atom_id res chain seq x y z
N MET A 1 26.62 -23.55 21.25
CA MET A 1 26.68 -22.15 20.75
C MET A 1 25.27 -21.66 20.58
N VAL A 2 25.00 -20.41 20.91
CA VAL A 2 23.70 -19.75 20.66
C VAL A 2 23.90 -18.79 19.49
N ILE A 3 23.02 -18.86 18.50
CA ILE A 3 22.99 -17.94 17.37
C ILE A 3 21.67 -17.19 17.43
N GLU A 4 21.76 -15.86 17.42
CA GLU A 4 20.63 -14.96 17.33
C GLU A 4 20.70 -14.22 15.99
N ALA A 5 19.63 -14.32 15.21
CA ALA A 5 19.41 -13.43 14.07
C ALA A 5 18.33 -12.41 14.44
N ARG A 6 18.46 -11.18 13.95
CA ARG A 6 17.45 -10.14 14.10
C ARG A 6 17.17 -9.55 12.73
N MET A 7 15.92 -9.58 12.32
CA MET A 7 15.43 -8.94 11.10
C MET A 7 14.55 -7.77 11.52
N VAL A 8 14.81 -6.60 10.96
CA VAL A 8 14.05 -5.37 11.20
C VAL A 8 13.53 -4.89 9.86
N THR A 9 12.20 -4.84 9.73
CA THR A 9 11.52 -4.29 8.55
C THR A 9 10.79 -3.03 8.98
N ILE A 10 11.01 -1.93 8.26
CA ILE A 10 10.32 -0.66 8.45
C ILE A 10 9.55 -0.37 7.18
N ASP A 11 8.24 -0.21 7.29
CA ASP A 11 7.36 0.22 6.21
C ASP A 11 6.80 1.61 6.57
N ASP A 12 7.11 2.61 5.74
CA ASP A 12 6.65 3.99 5.87
C ASP A 12 5.88 4.38 4.60
N GLY A 13 4.68 4.92 4.79
CA GLY A 13 3.75 5.25 3.73
C GLY A 13 3.13 6.61 3.96
N PHE A 14 3.20 7.47 2.95
CA PHE A 14 2.56 8.77 2.92
C PHE A 14 1.71 8.89 1.66
N ASP A 15 0.42 9.14 1.82
CA ASP A 15 -0.53 9.37 0.74
C ASP A 15 -1.17 10.75 0.91
N GLU A 16 -1.12 11.58 -0.12
CA GLU A 16 -1.75 12.89 -0.19
C GLU A 16 -2.63 12.97 -1.43
N ALA A 17 -3.85 13.47 -1.30
CA ALA A 17 -4.71 13.74 -2.44
C ALA A 17 -5.56 14.98 -2.22
N LEU A 18 -5.68 15.77 -3.28
CA LEU A 18 -6.56 16.93 -3.36
C LEU A 18 -7.43 16.82 -4.60
N GLY A 19 -8.73 17.01 -4.43
CA GLY A 19 -9.71 16.88 -5.48
C GLY A 19 -10.81 17.91 -5.34
N VAL A 20 -11.48 18.18 -6.45
CA VAL A 20 -12.50 19.20 -6.56
C VAL A 20 -13.64 18.70 -7.41
N ARG A 21 -14.86 19.07 -7.03
CA ARG A 21 -16.01 18.97 -7.90
C ARG A 21 -16.83 20.24 -7.83
N TRP A 22 -17.32 20.70 -8.96
CA TRP A 22 -18.19 21.87 -9.02
C TRP A 22 -19.06 21.81 -10.27
N GLY A 23 -20.17 22.53 -10.21
CA GLY A 23 -21.15 22.55 -11.28
C GLY A 23 -21.92 23.86 -11.29
N VAL A 24 -22.21 24.33 -12.50
CA VAL A 24 -23.13 25.43 -12.77
C VAL A 24 -24.40 24.82 -13.32
N THR A 25 -25.53 25.20 -12.77
CA THR A 25 -26.84 24.95 -13.39
C THR A 25 -27.56 26.27 -13.54
N LYS A 26 -28.04 26.58 -14.74
CA LYS A 26 -28.85 27.77 -14.97
C LYS A 26 -30.05 27.44 -15.84
N ASN A 27 -31.23 27.93 -15.44
CA ASN A 27 -32.45 27.92 -16.22
C ASN A 27 -32.92 29.37 -16.39
N ASP A 28 -33.20 29.79 -17.63
CA ASP A 28 -33.58 31.17 -17.93
C ASP A 28 -35.10 31.43 -17.89
N GLY A 29 -35.90 30.41 -17.56
CA GLY A 29 -37.35 30.45 -17.53
C GLY A 29 -38.02 30.44 -18.91
N HIS A 30 -37.25 30.44 -20.00
CA HIS A 30 -37.73 30.52 -21.38
C HIS A 30 -37.50 29.21 -22.16
N GLY A 31 -37.20 28.12 -21.45
CA GLY A 31 -36.99 26.79 -22.03
C GLY A 31 -35.52 26.46 -22.29
N ASN A 32 -34.59 27.38 -22.02
CA ASN A 32 -33.17 27.08 -22.15
C ASN A 32 -32.56 26.81 -20.77
N SER A 33 -31.74 25.76 -20.71
CA SER A 33 -30.98 25.40 -19.53
C SER A 33 -29.53 25.09 -19.88
N THR A 34 -28.65 25.25 -18.90
CA THR A 34 -27.25 24.84 -18.97
C THR A 34 -26.89 24.13 -17.67
N SER A 35 -26.17 23.03 -17.79
CA SER A 35 -25.73 22.20 -16.68
C SER A 35 -24.48 21.38 -17.06
N GLY A 36 -24.07 20.43 -16.21
CA GLY A 36 -22.97 19.50 -16.45
C GLY A 36 -23.23 18.46 -17.56
N SER A 37 -24.49 18.08 -17.78
CA SER A 37 -24.89 17.08 -18.78
C SER A 37 -26.16 17.46 -19.55
N ILE A 38 -26.53 16.65 -20.54
CA ILE A 38 -27.80 16.83 -21.27
C ILE A 38 -28.97 16.49 -20.35
N GLU A 39 -28.84 15.41 -19.58
CA GLU A 39 -29.80 14.97 -18.57
C GLU A 39 -30.01 16.04 -17.48
N GLY A 40 -28.94 16.75 -17.13
CA GLY A 40 -29.00 17.88 -16.20
C GLY A 40 -29.75 19.09 -16.78
N ASN A 41 -29.68 19.32 -18.10
CA ASN A 41 -30.44 20.36 -18.77
C ASN A 41 -31.94 20.04 -18.74
N ASP A 42 -32.30 18.80 -19.04
CA ASP A 42 -33.68 18.32 -19.01
C ASP A 42 -34.24 18.30 -17.58
N GLY A 43 -33.42 17.89 -16.61
CA GLY A 43 -33.75 17.88 -15.18
C GLY A 43 -33.83 19.27 -14.54
N SER A 44 -33.23 20.30 -15.16
CA SER A 44 -33.23 21.69 -14.67
C SER A 44 -34.54 22.42 -14.97
N GLY A 45 -35.58 21.73 -15.44
CA GLY A 45 -36.85 22.29 -15.88
C GLY A 45 -37.61 23.12 -14.83
N ASN A 46 -38.41 24.06 -15.35
CA ASN A 46 -39.23 24.97 -14.56
C ASN A 46 -40.54 24.26 -14.15
N ASN A 47 -40.59 23.71 -12.94
CA ASN A 47 -41.83 23.18 -12.40
C ASN A 47 -42.71 24.37 -11.95
N ASN A 48 -43.85 24.55 -12.62
CA ASN A 48 -45.00 25.30 -12.10
C ASN A 48 -44.89 26.84 -12.06
N GLY A 49 -44.33 27.49 -13.08
CA GLY A 49 -44.46 28.95 -13.28
C GLY A 49 -43.85 29.84 -12.18
N GLY A 50 -43.08 29.26 -11.25
CA GLY A 50 -42.32 29.97 -10.23
C GLY A 50 -40.84 30.03 -10.59
N SER A 51 -40.16 31.13 -10.28
CA SER A 51 -38.73 31.36 -10.55
C SER A 51 -37.81 30.55 -9.61
N THR A 52 -38.01 29.23 -9.52
CA THR A 52 -37.20 28.34 -8.70
C THR A 52 -36.76 27.13 -9.52
N ILE A 53 -35.45 27.00 -9.75
CA ILE A 53 -34.83 25.88 -10.47
C ILE A 53 -35.16 24.55 -9.76
N THR A 54 -35.61 23.54 -10.51
CA THR A 54 -35.58 22.15 -10.03
C THR A 54 -34.14 21.66 -10.10
N ARG A 55 -33.55 21.34 -8.96
CA ARG A 55 -32.13 20.97 -8.89
C ARG A 55 -31.91 19.58 -9.50
N PRO A 56 -31.12 19.43 -10.59
CA PRO A 56 -30.85 18.12 -11.18
C PRO A 56 -30.10 17.18 -10.23
N GLY A 57 -29.97 15.90 -10.61
CA GLY A 57 -29.10 14.95 -9.93
C GLY A 57 -27.69 15.51 -9.70
N VAL A 58 -26.99 15.04 -8.67
CA VAL A 58 -25.62 15.54 -8.40
C VAL A 58 -24.68 15.18 -9.55
N ASP A 59 -24.78 13.96 -10.07
CA ASP A 59 -23.92 13.51 -11.17
C ASP A 59 -24.19 14.25 -12.48
N ASP A 60 -25.43 14.68 -12.71
CA ASP A 60 -25.85 15.37 -13.94
C ASP A 60 -25.54 16.87 -13.93
N ARG A 61 -25.32 17.48 -12.77
CA ARG A 61 -25.13 18.93 -12.65
C ARG A 61 -23.67 19.37 -12.55
N LEU A 62 -22.75 18.46 -12.25
CA LEU A 62 -21.33 18.78 -12.05
C LEU A 62 -20.62 18.93 -13.41
N ASN A 63 -19.94 20.06 -13.62
CA ASN A 63 -19.10 20.28 -14.80
C ASN A 63 -17.71 19.66 -14.63
N VAL A 64 -17.19 19.70 -13.39
CA VAL A 64 -15.95 19.04 -13.00
C VAL A 64 -16.29 18.10 -11.86
N ASN A 65 -15.95 16.82 -12.01
CA ASN A 65 -16.19 15.80 -10.99
C ASN A 65 -14.91 15.00 -10.74
N LEU A 66 -13.96 15.63 -10.04
CA LEU A 66 -12.66 15.03 -9.71
C LEU A 66 -12.48 14.89 -8.18
N PRO A 67 -13.38 14.22 -7.45
CA PRO A 67 -13.25 14.06 -6.01
C PRO A 67 -12.12 13.08 -5.64
N VAL A 68 -11.63 13.22 -4.41
CA VAL A 68 -10.78 12.21 -3.77
C VAL A 68 -11.64 11.02 -3.31
N THR A 69 -11.24 9.81 -3.69
CA THR A 69 -11.88 8.58 -3.23
C THR A 69 -11.54 8.35 -1.76
N ASN A 70 -12.53 8.09 -0.90
CA ASN A 70 -12.34 7.96 0.56
C ASN A 70 -11.60 9.18 1.18
N ALA A 71 -12.01 10.40 0.79
CA ALA A 71 -11.45 11.62 1.34
C ALA A 71 -11.52 11.64 2.88
N ALA A 72 -10.47 12.17 3.52
CA ALA A 72 -10.46 12.37 4.97
C ALA A 72 -11.38 13.53 5.38
N GLY A 73 -11.52 14.53 4.50
CA GLY A 73 -12.44 15.64 4.69
C GLY A 73 -13.00 16.16 3.38
N THR A 74 -14.24 16.60 3.41
CA THR A 74 -14.90 17.30 2.31
C THR A 74 -15.51 18.60 2.82
N LEU A 75 -15.49 19.64 1.98
CA LEU A 75 -16.08 20.93 2.28
C LEU A 75 -16.86 21.41 1.05
N ALA A 76 -18.18 21.48 1.19
CA ALA A 76 -19.08 21.86 0.12
C ALA A 76 -19.71 23.23 0.38
N PHE A 77 -19.73 24.06 -0.65
CA PHE A 77 -20.32 25.38 -0.69
C PHE A 77 -21.35 25.46 -1.81
N GLN A 78 -22.54 25.94 -1.47
CA GLN A 78 -23.45 26.49 -2.46
C GLN A 78 -23.07 27.95 -2.66
N VAL A 79 -22.22 28.21 -3.65
CA VAL A 79 -21.58 29.52 -3.86
C VAL A 79 -22.60 30.57 -4.31
N ALA A 80 -23.56 30.19 -5.15
CA ALA A 80 -24.62 31.09 -5.58
C ALA A 80 -25.94 30.34 -5.78
N ARG A 81 -27.02 30.95 -5.27
CA ARG A 81 -28.40 30.61 -5.63
C ARG A 81 -29.13 31.91 -5.93
N LEU A 82 -29.22 32.25 -7.20
CA LEU A 82 -29.77 33.52 -7.66
C LEU A 82 -31.23 33.34 -8.08
N ALA A 83 -32.05 34.38 -7.85
CA ALA A 83 -33.46 34.40 -8.26
C ALA A 83 -33.65 34.31 -9.79
N ASN A 84 -32.60 34.62 -10.56
CA ASN A 84 -32.55 34.48 -12.01
C ASN A 84 -32.36 33.04 -12.51
N GLY A 85 -32.51 32.05 -11.61
CA GLY A 85 -32.39 30.65 -11.95
C GLY A 85 -30.96 30.16 -12.13
N THR A 86 -29.96 30.76 -11.46
CA THR A 86 -28.57 30.26 -11.43
C THR A 86 -28.23 29.57 -10.11
N LEU A 87 -27.59 28.40 -10.20
CA LEU A 87 -27.05 27.60 -9.11
C LEU A 87 -25.57 27.32 -9.39
N LEU A 88 -24.71 27.57 -8.40
CA LEU A 88 -23.29 27.22 -8.43
C LEU A 88 -22.95 26.44 -7.17
N ASP A 89 -22.53 25.19 -7.34
CA ASP A 89 -22.08 24.30 -6.28
C ASP A 89 -20.56 24.09 -6.44
N LEU A 90 -19.81 24.13 -5.33
CA LEU A 90 -18.37 23.84 -5.26
C LEU A 90 -18.10 22.94 -4.06
N GLU A 91 -17.33 21.89 -4.25
CA GLU A 91 -16.86 21.02 -3.18
C GLU A 91 -15.39 20.70 -3.33
N LEU A 92 -14.67 20.83 -2.23
CA LEU A 92 -13.29 20.44 -2.08
C LEU A 92 -13.22 19.15 -1.29
N SER A 93 -12.33 18.26 -1.69
CA SER A 93 -12.08 16.99 -1.01
C SER A 93 -10.58 16.81 -0.86
N ALA A 94 -10.15 16.39 0.34
CA ALA A 94 -8.74 16.22 0.64
C ALA A 94 -8.51 14.95 1.46
N LEU A 95 -7.33 14.36 1.28
CA LEU A 95 -6.81 13.24 2.04
C LEU A 95 -5.33 13.50 2.29
N GLU A 96 -4.92 13.36 3.54
CA GLU A 96 -3.53 13.21 3.92
C GLU A 96 -3.47 12.06 4.92
N LYS A 97 -2.68 11.04 4.61
CA LYS A 97 -2.58 9.83 5.39
C LYS A 97 -1.12 9.44 5.53
N GLU A 98 -0.70 9.26 6.78
CA GLU A 98 0.59 8.70 7.14
C GLU A 98 0.38 7.32 7.77
N SER A 99 1.21 6.35 7.40
CA SER A 99 1.22 5.01 7.95
C SER A 99 2.64 4.55 8.20
N LYS A 100 2.90 4.05 9.42
CA LYS A 100 4.20 3.54 9.81
C LYS A 100 4.04 2.17 10.47
N ALA A 101 4.84 1.20 10.04
CA ALA A 101 4.94 -0.11 10.65
C ALA A 101 6.42 -0.49 10.86
N GLU A 102 6.70 -1.07 12.03
CA GLU A 102 8.01 -1.61 12.36
C GLU A 102 7.82 -3.06 12.80
N ILE A 103 8.52 -3.98 12.14
CA ILE A 103 8.41 -5.42 12.36
C ILE A 103 9.80 -5.93 12.75
N ILE A 104 9.91 -6.50 13.95
CA ILE A 104 11.15 -7.09 14.46
C ILE A 104 10.95 -8.59 14.63
N ALA A 105 11.71 -9.39 13.88
CA ALA A 105 11.76 -10.84 14.02
C ALA A 105 13.12 -11.25 14.58
N SER A 106 13.15 -12.01 15.68
CA SER A 106 14.41 -12.37 16.38
C SER A 106 14.52 -13.87 16.66
N PRO A 107 14.68 -14.74 15.63
CA PRO A 107 14.85 -16.17 15.84
C PRO A 107 16.19 -16.49 16.50
N ARG A 108 16.16 -17.46 17.42
CA ARG A 108 17.34 -17.91 18.18
C ARG A 108 17.43 -19.43 18.16
N VAL A 109 18.62 -19.96 17.94
CA VAL A 109 18.87 -21.41 17.93
C VAL A 109 20.16 -21.76 18.64
N THR A 110 20.16 -22.88 19.36
CA THR A 110 21.35 -23.42 20.02
C THR A 110 21.80 -24.67 19.30
N THR A 111 23.08 -24.76 18.96
CA THR A 111 23.65 -25.94 18.29
C THR A 111 25.10 -26.20 18.69
N ALA A 112 25.58 -27.40 18.40
CA ALA A 112 26.97 -27.80 18.57
C ALA A 112 27.85 -27.25 17.42
N ASN A 113 29.16 -27.21 17.64
CA ASN A 113 30.12 -26.83 16.60
C ASN A 113 30.00 -27.77 15.39
N GLN A 114 30.01 -27.21 14.17
CA GLN A 114 29.87 -27.93 12.90
C GLN A 114 28.56 -28.73 12.74
N LYS A 115 27.52 -28.44 13.54
CA LYS A 115 26.21 -29.09 13.41
C LYS A 115 25.17 -28.11 12.88
N PRO A 116 24.50 -28.45 11.75
CA PRO A 116 23.42 -27.61 11.23
C PRO A 116 22.25 -27.63 12.21
N ALA A 117 21.60 -26.48 12.36
CA ALA A 117 20.37 -26.33 13.11
C ALA A 117 19.36 -25.50 12.32
N LEU A 118 18.08 -25.79 12.54
CA LEU A 118 16.95 -25.17 11.87
C LEU A 118 15.88 -24.86 12.91
N ILE A 119 15.36 -23.63 12.88
CA ILE A 119 14.16 -23.22 13.60
C ILE A 119 13.22 -22.55 12.62
N GLU A 120 11.95 -22.98 12.60
CA GLU A 120 10.93 -22.43 11.71
C GLU A 120 9.64 -22.14 12.50
N GLN A 121 8.99 -21.03 12.19
CA GLN A 121 7.67 -20.67 12.73
C GLN A 121 6.81 -20.06 11.63
N GLY A 122 5.60 -20.56 11.44
CA GLY A 122 4.64 -19.96 10.51
C GLY A 122 3.52 -20.93 10.14
N THR A 123 3.03 -20.82 8.91
CA THR A 123 1.87 -21.58 8.44
C THR A 123 2.15 -22.20 7.08
N GLU A 124 1.47 -23.31 6.79
CA GLU A 124 1.48 -23.92 5.46
C GLU A 124 0.18 -23.56 4.72
N ILE A 125 0.31 -23.04 3.50
CA ILE A 125 -0.80 -22.64 2.65
C ILE A 125 -1.06 -23.77 1.64
N PRO A 126 -2.29 -24.31 1.57
CA PRO A 126 -2.65 -25.34 0.59
C PRO A 126 -2.86 -24.73 -0.80
N TYR A 127 -2.28 -25.36 -1.82
CA TYR A 127 -2.51 -25.06 -3.24
C TYR A 127 -3.13 -26.27 -3.90
N VAL A 128 -4.18 -26.04 -4.68
CA VAL A 128 -4.80 -27.09 -5.51
C VAL A 128 -4.07 -27.11 -6.85
N GLU A 129 -3.41 -28.22 -7.14
CA GLU A 129 -2.69 -28.46 -8.37
C GLU A 129 -3.43 -29.53 -9.20
N SER A 130 -3.45 -29.38 -10.52
CA SER A 130 -3.94 -30.43 -11.41
C SER A 130 -2.87 -31.52 -11.51
N SER A 131 -3.19 -32.74 -11.05
CA SER A 131 -2.33 -33.90 -11.23
C SER A 131 -2.33 -34.33 -12.70
N SER A 132 -1.24 -34.98 -13.14
CA SER A 132 -1.10 -35.53 -14.50
C SER A 132 -2.13 -36.59 -14.85
N SER A 133 -2.82 -37.17 -13.85
CA SER A 133 -3.93 -38.11 -14.02
C SER A 133 -5.31 -37.46 -14.18
N GLY A 134 -5.41 -36.14 -14.12
CA GLY A 134 -6.69 -35.41 -14.12
C GLY A 134 -7.36 -35.31 -12.74
N ALA A 135 -6.76 -35.88 -11.69
CA ALA A 135 -7.20 -35.70 -10.30
C ALA A 135 -6.68 -34.37 -9.71
N THR A 136 -7.39 -33.80 -8.75
CA THR A 136 -6.89 -32.65 -7.96
C THR A 136 -5.93 -33.14 -6.88
N SER A 137 -4.75 -32.53 -6.79
CA SER A 137 -3.79 -32.76 -5.71
C SER A 137 -3.68 -31.50 -4.85
N VAL A 138 -3.47 -31.64 -3.54
CA VAL A 138 -3.24 -30.50 -2.64
C VAL A 138 -1.77 -30.50 -2.21
N THR A 139 -1.04 -29.45 -2.59
CA THR A 139 0.37 -29.24 -2.23
C THR A 139 0.46 -28.11 -1.20
N PHE A 140 1.21 -28.31 -0.12
CA PHE A 140 1.41 -27.29 0.90
C PHE A 140 2.68 -26.48 0.64
N LYS A 141 2.59 -25.15 0.68
CA LYS A 141 3.75 -24.25 0.64
C LYS A 141 3.89 -23.52 1.96
N LYS A 142 5.12 -23.48 2.49
CA LYS A 142 5.44 -22.83 3.76
C LYS A 142 5.48 -21.31 3.58
N ALA A 143 4.82 -20.59 4.49
CA ALA A 143 5.01 -19.18 4.76
C ALA A 143 5.51 -19.07 6.20
N VAL A 144 6.84 -19.15 6.38
CA VAL A 144 7.50 -19.26 7.68
C VAL A 144 8.64 -18.26 7.82
N LEU A 145 8.87 -17.83 9.05
CA LEU A 145 10.15 -17.29 9.49
C LEU A 145 11.07 -18.48 9.78
N SER A 146 12.20 -18.57 9.07
CA SER A 146 13.17 -19.67 9.18
C SER A 146 14.56 -19.13 9.45
N LEU A 147 15.29 -19.75 10.38
CA LEU A 147 16.72 -19.59 10.57
C LEU A 147 17.39 -20.95 10.46
N LYS A 148 18.17 -21.13 9.40
CA LYS A 148 19.07 -22.27 9.21
C LYS A 148 20.50 -21.79 9.38
N VAL A 149 21.25 -22.47 10.25
CA VAL A 149 22.63 -22.09 10.54
C VAL A 149 23.53 -23.30 10.71
N THR A 150 24.76 -23.21 10.20
CA THR A 150 25.86 -24.11 10.54
C THR A 150 27.03 -23.29 11.08
N PRO A 151 27.34 -23.36 12.39
CA PRO A 151 28.46 -22.61 12.95
C PRO A 151 29.75 -23.41 12.92
N GLN A 152 30.88 -22.70 12.77
CA GLN A 152 32.22 -23.24 12.91
C GLN A 152 33.09 -22.29 13.75
N ILE A 153 33.67 -22.80 14.84
CA ILE A 153 34.63 -22.07 15.67
C ILE A 153 36.01 -22.09 15.01
N THR A 154 36.64 -20.93 14.91
CA THR A 154 38.04 -20.78 14.49
C THR A 154 38.99 -20.76 15.70
N PRO A 155 40.28 -21.10 15.53
CA PRO A 155 41.25 -21.11 16.64
C PRO A 155 41.45 -19.75 17.35
N ASP A 156 41.12 -18.65 16.69
CA ASP A 156 41.18 -17.29 17.22
C ASP A 156 39.87 -16.82 17.88
N ASN A 157 39.01 -17.75 18.30
CA ASN A 157 37.72 -17.50 18.97
C ASN A 157 36.71 -16.68 18.15
N ARG A 158 36.81 -16.74 16.81
CA ARG A 158 35.77 -16.22 15.92
C ARG A 158 34.86 -17.36 15.47
N VAL A 159 33.73 -16.98 14.90
CA VAL A 159 32.70 -17.92 14.44
C VAL A 159 32.42 -17.65 12.97
N ILE A 160 32.67 -18.66 12.15
CA ILE A 160 32.15 -18.72 10.78
C ILE A 160 30.71 -19.21 10.86
N LEU A 161 29.81 -18.50 10.21
CA LEU A 161 28.38 -18.82 10.18
C LEU A 161 27.93 -18.96 8.73
N ASP A 162 27.51 -20.16 8.35
CA ASP A 162 26.69 -20.39 7.16
C ASP A 162 25.23 -20.18 7.53
N LEU A 163 24.63 -19.11 7.02
CA LEU A 163 23.29 -18.66 7.43
C LEU A 163 22.35 -18.61 6.23
N THR A 164 21.16 -19.17 6.41
CA THR A 164 19.99 -18.87 5.59
C THR A 164 18.89 -18.37 6.51
N VAL A 165 18.48 -17.12 6.32
CA VAL A 165 17.34 -16.53 7.04
C VAL A 165 16.26 -16.26 6.02
N THR A 166 15.05 -16.76 6.26
CA THR A 166 13.87 -16.47 5.43
C THR A 166 12.76 -15.91 6.29
N GLN A 167 11.99 -14.97 5.73
CA GLN A 167 10.77 -14.45 6.30
C GLN A 167 9.72 -14.45 5.19
N ASP A 168 8.94 -15.51 5.17
CA ASP A 168 7.86 -15.66 4.20
C ASP A 168 6.52 -15.39 4.89
N THR A 169 5.74 -14.46 4.34
CA THR A 169 4.41 -14.12 4.86
C THR A 169 3.33 -14.38 3.82
N LYS A 170 2.11 -14.60 4.29
CA LYS A 170 0.94 -14.68 3.43
C LYS A 170 0.78 -13.37 2.65
N GLY A 171 0.69 -13.46 1.32
CA GLY A 171 0.43 -12.34 0.42
C GLY A 171 -1.06 -12.19 0.10
N GLU A 172 -1.34 -11.43 -0.96
CA GLU A 172 -2.70 -11.19 -1.44
C GLU A 172 -3.27 -12.39 -2.18
N THR A 173 -4.59 -12.53 -2.17
CA THR A 173 -5.31 -13.49 -3.01
C THR A 173 -5.36 -12.96 -4.44
N VAL A 174 -4.84 -13.75 -5.37
CA VAL A 174 -4.77 -13.44 -6.79
C VAL A 174 -5.64 -14.41 -7.60
N PRO A 175 -6.39 -13.94 -8.59
CA PRO A 175 -7.14 -14.83 -9.48
C PRO A 175 -6.16 -15.59 -10.38
N THR A 176 -6.35 -16.89 -10.49
CA THR A 176 -5.59 -17.76 -11.41
C THR A 176 -6.55 -18.48 -12.36
N GLY A 177 -6.02 -19.06 -13.44
CA GLY A 177 -6.83 -19.78 -14.44
C GLY A 177 -7.64 -20.96 -13.88
N THR A 178 -7.32 -21.44 -12.67
CA THR A 178 -7.99 -22.57 -12.01
C THR A 178 -8.73 -22.18 -10.72
N GLY A 179 -8.81 -20.88 -10.40
CA GLY A 179 -9.45 -20.35 -9.19
C GLY A 179 -8.57 -19.34 -8.45
N ASP A 180 -9.03 -18.84 -7.32
CA ASP A 180 -8.27 -17.90 -6.50
C ASP A 180 -7.13 -18.63 -5.76
N ALA A 181 -5.92 -18.08 -5.82
CA ALA A 181 -4.76 -18.59 -5.09
C ALA A 181 -4.14 -17.48 -4.23
N VAL A 182 -3.55 -17.85 -3.10
CA VAL A 182 -2.88 -16.88 -2.23
C VAL A 182 -1.42 -16.73 -2.69
N SER A 183 -0.90 -15.52 -2.79
CA SER A 183 0.54 -15.30 -3.05
C SER A 183 1.37 -15.40 -1.76
N ILE A 184 2.70 -15.53 -1.88
CA ILE A 184 3.61 -15.53 -0.73
C ILE A 184 4.61 -14.39 -0.93
N ASN A 185 4.70 -13.50 0.06
CA ASN A 185 5.73 -12.49 0.11
C ASN A 185 6.97 -13.12 0.73
N ALA A 186 8.04 -13.28 -0.05
CA ALA A 186 9.25 -13.96 0.37
C ALA A 186 10.40 -12.96 0.56
N GLN A 187 11.10 -13.07 1.69
CA GLN A 187 12.32 -12.33 1.98
C GLN A 187 13.37 -13.34 2.42
N SER A 188 14.53 -13.39 1.75
CA SER A 188 15.58 -14.35 2.12
C SER A 188 16.98 -13.80 1.93
N ILE A 189 17.90 -14.25 2.79
CA ILE A 189 19.33 -14.03 2.67
C ILE A 189 20.05 -15.35 2.88
N THR A 190 21.02 -15.65 2.03
CA THR A 190 21.94 -16.79 2.22
C THR A 190 23.36 -16.26 2.08
N THR A 191 24.16 -16.42 3.12
CA THR A 191 25.51 -15.88 3.17
C THR A 191 26.40 -16.68 4.13
N GLN A 192 27.71 -16.53 3.98
CA GLN A 192 28.71 -17.03 4.90
C GLN A 192 29.49 -15.83 5.43
N VAL A 193 29.56 -15.70 6.75
CA VAL A 193 30.23 -14.57 7.41
C VAL A 193 31.13 -15.04 8.55
N LEU A 194 32.18 -14.26 8.82
CA LEU A 194 33.05 -14.42 9.99
C LEU A 194 32.70 -13.32 11.00
N VAL A 195 32.34 -13.70 12.23
CA VAL A 195 31.93 -12.77 13.29
C VAL A 195 32.69 -13.10 14.57
N ASN A 196 33.05 -12.08 15.34
CA ASN A 196 33.65 -12.29 16.66
C ASN A 196 32.63 -12.83 17.66
N ASN A 197 33.08 -13.61 18.65
CA ASN A 197 32.21 -14.12 19.69
C ASN A 197 31.55 -12.97 20.48
N GLY A 198 30.21 -12.93 20.49
CA GLY A 198 29.43 -11.94 21.22
C GLY A 198 29.20 -10.62 20.50
N GLU A 199 29.78 -10.42 19.31
CA GLU A 199 29.57 -9.20 18.51
C GLU A 199 28.41 -9.35 17.53
N THR A 200 27.73 -8.24 17.25
CA THR A 200 26.65 -8.18 16.25
C THR A 200 27.20 -7.70 14.91
N LEU A 201 27.01 -8.50 13.86
CA LEU A 201 27.32 -8.11 12.48
C LEU A 201 26.03 -7.82 11.70
N VAL A 202 26.04 -6.74 10.92
CA VAL A 202 25.00 -6.47 9.90
C VAL A 202 25.31 -7.32 8.68
N LEU A 203 24.41 -8.25 8.35
CA LEU A 203 24.56 -9.12 7.17
C LEU A 203 24.24 -8.37 5.87
N GLY A 204 23.32 -7.40 5.95
CA GLY A 204 22.89 -6.60 4.82
C GLY A 204 21.48 -6.06 5.02
N GLY A 205 20.94 -5.49 3.94
CA GLY A 205 19.61 -4.91 3.93
C GLY A 205 19.12 -4.55 2.54
N ILE A 206 17.84 -4.21 2.44
CA ILE A 206 17.19 -3.73 1.21
C ILE A 206 16.52 -2.40 1.53
N TYR A 207 16.82 -1.37 0.75
CA TYR A 207 16.12 -0.10 0.78
C TYR A 207 15.32 0.05 -0.52
N GLN A 208 14.04 0.33 -0.40
CA GLN A 208 13.17 0.58 -1.53
C GLN A 208 12.34 1.84 -1.28
N GLN A 209 12.30 2.74 -2.27
CA GLN A 209 11.43 3.90 -2.27
C GLN A 209 10.66 3.98 -3.59
N THR A 210 9.36 4.14 -3.49
CA THR A 210 8.46 4.35 -4.64
C THR A 210 7.73 5.67 -4.45
N ILE A 211 7.91 6.58 -5.41
CA ILE A 211 7.21 7.88 -5.45
C ILE A 211 6.29 7.88 -6.67
N THR A 212 5.01 8.10 -6.46
CA THR A 212 3.99 8.21 -7.50
C THR A 212 3.33 9.58 -7.43
N ASN A 213 3.25 10.28 -8.55
CA ASN A 213 2.54 11.56 -8.67
C ASN A 213 1.58 11.48 -9.85
N ASP A 214 0.29 11.49 -9.57
CA ASP A 214 -0.78 11.41 -10.56
C ASP A 214 -1.58 12.71 -10.59
N VAL A 215 -1.78 13.26 -11.79
CA VAL A 215 -2.57 14.48 -11.99
C VAL A 215 -3.63 14.22 -13.05
N THR A 216 -4.89 14.22 -12.64
CA THR A 216 -6.05 14.18 -13.54
C THR A 216 -6.61 15.59 -13.66
N LYS A 217 -6.76 16.13 -14.86
CA LYS A 217 -7.18 17.53 -15.06
C LYS A 217 -8.02 17.73 -16.30
N VAL A 218 -8.83 18.79 -16.30
CA VAL A 218 -9.49 19.29 -17.50
C VAL A 218 -8.43 19.92 -18.41
N PRO A 219 -8.35 19.55 -19.71
CA PRO A 219 -7.41 20.15 -20.65
C PRO A 219 -7.55 21.68 -20.68
N LEU A 220 -6.44 22.40 -20.87
CA LEU A 220 -6.34 23.87 -20.85
C LEU A 220 -6.60 24.52 -19.47
N LEU A 221 -7.76 24.26 -18.87
CA LEU A 221 -8.20 24.93 -17.63
C LEU A 221 -7.41 24.49 -16.38
N GLY A 222 -6.99 23.22 -16.34
CA GLY A 222 -6.19 22.68 -15.24
C GLY A 222 -4.77 23.24 -15.11
N ASP A 223 -4.28 23.91 -16.15
CA ASP A 223 -2.92 24.47 -16.20
C ASP A 223 -2.87 25.98 -15.93
N ILE A 224 -4.02 26.62 -15.69
CA ILE A 224 -4.06 28.05 -15.38
C ILE A 224 -3.43 28.29 -14.00
N PRO A 225 -2.41 29.17 -13.87
CA PRO A 225 -1.84 29.51 -12.58
C PRO A 225 -2.90 30.06 -11.61
N GLY A 226 -2.88 29.62 -10.36
CA GLY A 226 -3.86 29.99 -9.33
C GLY A 226 -5.21 29.26 -9.46
N LEU A 227 -5.89 29.37 -10.61
CA LEU A 227 -7.24 28.83 -10.80
C LEU A 227 -7.27 27.35 -11.22
N GLY A 228 -6.19 26.81 -11.77
CA GLY A 228 -6.14 25.43 -12.28
C GLY A 228 -6.38 24.35 -11.23
N VAL A 229 -6.21 24.68 -9.94
CA VAL A 229 -6.56 23.80 -8.81
C VAL A 229 -8.04 23.42 -8.80
N LEU A 230 -8.93 24.30 -9.30
CA LEU A 230 -10.37 24.01 -9.42
C LEU A 230 -10.74 23.09 -10.58
N PHE A 231 -9.77 22.69 -11.41
CA PHE A 231 -9.97 21.89 -12.61
C PHE A 231 -9.07 20.65 -12.64
N ARG A 232 -8.46 20.29 -11.51
CA ARG A 232 -7.57 19.13 -11.40
C ARG A 232 -7.73 18.40 -10.07
N LYS A 233 -7.38 17.13 -10.08
CA LYS A 233 -7.12 16.29 -8.93
C LYS A 233 -5.67 15.87 -8.96
N THR A 234 -5.01 16.01 -7.82
CA THR A 234 -3.61 15.62 -7.61
C THR A 234 -3.57 14.53 -6.56
N THR A 235 -2.85 13.45 -6.85
CA THR A 235 -2.57 12.36 -5.91
C THR A 235 -1.06 12.17 -5.85
N SER A 236 -0.49 12.18 -4.66
CA SER A 236 0.91 11.91 -4.38
C SER A 236 1.00 10.74 -3.40
N ALA A 237 1.86 9.78 -3.70
CA ALA A 237 2.12 8.66 -2.80
C ALA A 237 3.63 8.42 -2.70
N ASN A 238 4.12 8.26 -1.48
CA ASN A 238 5.52 7.95 -1.18
C ASN A 238 5.57 6.76 -0.24
N LYS A 239 6.08 5.64 -0.74
CA LYS A 239 6.22 4.40 0.02
C LYS A 239 7.70 4.08 0.17
N LYS A 240 8.17 3.98 1.41
CA LYS A 240 9.53 3.58 1.76
C LYS A 240 9.48 2.25 2.51
N ARG A 241 10.40 1.37 2.17
CA ARG A 241 10.57 0.08 2.83
C ARG A 241 12.04 -0.18 3.08
N GLU A 242 12.38 -0.46 4.33
CA GLU A 242 13.74 -0.78 4.75
C GLU A 242 13.74 -2.15 5.41
N LEU A 243 14.69 -3.00 5.02
CA LEU A 243 14.94 -4.30 5.62
C LEU A 243 16.40 -4.32 6.09
N LEU A 244 16.65 -4.67 7.35
CA LEU A 244 17.98 -4.85 7.91
C LEU A 244 18.07 -6.21 8.61
N ILE A 245 19.17 -6.92 8.40
CA ILE A 245 19.39 -8.24 9.00
C ILE A 245 20.70 -8.23 9.79
N PHE A 246 20.62 -8.62 11.05
CA PHE A 246 21.72 -8.69 11.99
C PHE A 246 21.90 -10.14 12.48
N VAL A 247 23.13 -10.50 12.82
CA VAL A 247 23.44 -11.78 13.48
C VAL A 247 24.40 -11.57 14.64
N THR A 248 24.20 -12.31 15.73
CA THR A 248 25.06 -12.31 16.91
C THR A 248 25.31 -13.76 17.35
N PRO A 249 26.52 -14.32 17.14
CA PRO A 249 26.89 -15.60 17.71
C PRO A 249 27.38 -15.44 19.15
N LYS A 250 27.06 -16.43 19.98
CA LYS A 250 27.59 -16.56 21.34
C LYS A 250 28.09 -17.98 21.59
N ILE A 251 29.36 -18.11 21.91
CA ILE A 251 29.96 -19.36 22.39
C ILE A 251 29.50 -19.54 23.84
N VAL A 252 28.88 -20.68 24.14
CA VAL A 252 28.49 -21.05 25.50
C VAL A 252 29.60 -21.92 26.05
N THR A 253 30.33 -21.41 27.04
CA THR A 253 31.23 -22.20 27.87
C THR A 253 30.50 -22.51 29.17
N GLU A 254 30.42 -23.78 29.56
CA GLU A 254 29.92 -24.12 30.90
C GLU A 254 30.87 -23.51 31.93
N THR A 255 30.39 -22.54 32.70
CA THR A 255 31.00 -22.16 33.96
C THR A 255 30.52 -23.17 34.99
N PHE A 256 31.38 -24.11 35.34
CA PHE A 256 31.26 -24.94 36.54
C PHE A 256 31.63 -24.13 37.78
#